data_AF-A0A6A6WA21-F1
#
_entry.id   AF-A0A6A6WA21-F1
#
_cell.length_a   1.000
_cell.length_b   1.000
_cell.length_c   1.000
_cell.angle_alpha   90.00
_cell.angle_beta   90.00
_cell.angle_gamma   90.00
#
_symmetry.space_group_name_H-M   'P 1'
#
loop_
_entity.id
_entity.type
_entity.pdbx_description
1 polymer ?
#
loop_
_entity_poly.entity_id
_entity_poly.type
_entity_poly.pdbx_seq_one_letter_code
_entity_poly.pdbx_strand_id
1 'polypeptide(L)'
;MFTCGEQLFSCEVSITLSSGQDRKFGSRTVSSPSKKSAKSKAAMEAIKWLRETGQLDEARTPRKKQNALSSSVNRSETDYGELKSPEDALPIASPNNTPGNETFVSQVSVLARRLGIREPLYVNVPSDPQIQGFWNCSASFPGDPKFPGSIGEVHNVLGKKTAKEECARWVWEYLKEIEAERMQKKNAFLAAMAEKARAQEAQQA
;
A
#
# COMPACT_ATOMS: atom_id res chain seq x y z
N MET A 1 0.25 -37.74 10.98
CA MET A 1 0.32 -36.30 11.34
C MET A 1 1.78 -35.89 11.18
N PHE A 2 2.10 -34.94 10.30
CA PHE A 2 3.46 -34.45 10.16
C PHE A 2 3.66 -33.26 11.09
N THR A 3 4.49 -33.43 12.12
CA THR A 3 4.97 -32.29 12.91
C THR A 3 5.81 -31.41 11.99
N CYS A 4 5.33 -30.21 11.68
CA CYS A 4 6.12 -29.21 10.99
C CYS A 4 7.22 -28.75 11.94
N GLY A 5 8.38 -29.41 11.89
CA GLY A 5 9.51 -29.10 12.76
C GLY A 5 9.94 -27.66 12.56
N GLU A 6 10.04 -26.89 13.65
CA GLU A 6 10.46 -25.50 13.60
C GLU A 6 11.87 -25.39 13.01
N GLN A 7 11.97 -24.96 11.76
CA GLN A 7 13.25 -24.73 11.12
C GLN A 7 13.84 -23.44 11.67
N LEU A 8 14.81 -23.58 12.56
CA LEU A 8 15.59 -22.49 13.10
C LEU A 8 16.71 -22.10 12.13
N PHE A 9 16.87 -20.79 11.89
CA PHE A 9 17.83 -20.24 10.94
C PHE A 9 18.83 -19.33 11.65
N SER A 10 20.13 -19.58 11.44
CA SER A 10 21.22 -18.72 11.89
C SER A 10 21.89 -18.05 10.68
N CYS A 11 22.57 -16.91 10.89
CA CYS A 11 23.23 -16.17 9.81
C CYS A 11 24.45 -15.42 10.32
N GLU A 12 25.52 -15.47 9.53
CA GLU A 12 26.81 -14.82 9.76
C GLU A 12 27.16 -14.03 8.49
N VAL A 13 27.62 -12.78 8.66
CA VAL A 13 28.05 -11.87 7.60
C VAL A 13 29.50 -11.50 7.85
N SER A 14 30.37 -11.69 6.86
CA SER A 14 31.75 -11.21 6.89
C SER A 14 31.87 -9.87 6.18
N ILE A 15 32.63 -8.93 6.74
CA ILE A 15 33.09 -7.71 6.07
C ILE A 15 34.61 -7.72 6.06
N THR A 16 35.18 -7.69 4.85
CA THR A 16 36.62 -7.50 4.63
C THR A 16 36.91 -6.01 4.65
N LEU A 17 37.82 -5.59 5.53
CA LEU A 17 38.23 -4.20 5.67
C LEU A 17 39.40 -3.88 4.72
N SER A 18 39.59 -2.60 4.39
CA SER A 18 40.78 -2.13 3.65
C SER A 18 42.10 -2.38 4.41
N SER A 19 42.04 -2.66 5.72
CA SER A 19 43.16 -3.14 6.54
C SER A 19 43.47 -4.63 6.40
N GLY A 20 42.76 -5.37 5.53
CA GLY A 20 42.95 -6.81 5.33
C GLY A 20 42.37 -7.70 6.43
N GLN A 21 41.66 -7.13 7.40
CA GLN A 21 40.99 -7.90 8.47
C GLN A 21 39.56 -8.26 8.07
N ASP A 22 39.26 -9.56 8.10
CA ASP A 22 37.89 -10.09 7.96
C ASP A 22 37.20 -10.11 9.33
N ARG A 23 36.15 -9.29 9.49
CA ARG A 23 35.31 -9.29 10.70
C ARG A 23 33.94 -9.90 10.43
N LYS A 24 33.50 -10.76 11.35
CA LYS A 24 32.23 -11.50 11.26
C LYS A 24 31.18 -10.89 12.19
N PHE A 25 29.94 -10.86 11.74
CA PHE A 25 28.76 -10.29 12.42
C PHE A 25 27.57 -11.23 12.33
N GLY A 26 26.64 -11.17 13.28
CA GLY A 26 25.67 -12.24 13.49
C GLY A 26 26.31 -13.44 14.17
N SER A 27 25.63 -14.58 14.09
CA SER A 27 26.08 -15.81 14.74
C SER A 27 25.51 -17.05 14.06
N ARG A 28 26.28 -18.14 14.10
CA ARG A 28 25.86 -19.49 13.71
C ARG A 28 25.08 -20.21 14.81
N THR A 29 25.18 -19.77 16.06
CA THR A 29 24.51 -20.35 17.24
C THR A 29 23.19 -19.66 17.61
N VAL A 30 22.98 -18.41 17.17
CA VAL A 30 21.73 -17.68 17.41
C VAL A 30 20.70 -18.08 16.36
N SER A 31 19.81 -18.99 16.75
CA SER A 31 18.63 -19.38 16.00
C SER A 31 17.61 -18.25 15.90
N SER A 32 17.00 -18.10 14.72
CA SER A 32 15.88 -17.21 14.46
C SER A 32 14.76 -17.98 13.75
N PRO A 33 13.48 -17.62 13.93
CA PRO A 33 12.35 -18.34 13.33
C PRO A 33 12.22 -18.14 11.80
N SER A 34 13.02 -17.26 11.20
CA SER A 34 13.03 -17.08 9.74
C SER A 34 14.40 -16.72 9.19
N LYS A 35 14.66 -17.13 7.94
CA LYS A 35 15.85 -16.70 7.17
C LYS A 35 15.93 -15.17 7.02
N LYS A 36 14.79 -14.47 7.02
CA LYS A 36 14.72 -13.00 6.89
C LYS A 36 15.20 -12.31 8.17
N SER A 37 14.70 -12.74 9.34
CA SER A 37 15.10 -12.18 10.63
C SER A 37 16.57 -12.49 10.96
N ALA A 38 17.05 -13.71 10.65
CA ALA A 38 18.46 -14.08 10.82
C ALA A 38 19.40 -13.14 10.03
N LYS A 39 19.14 -12.96 8.72
CA LYS A 39 19.90 -12.03 7.86
C LYS A 39 19.81 -10.59 8.34
N SER A 40 18.63 -10.13 8.72
CA SER A 40 18.42 -8.76 9.19
C SER A 40 19.18 -8.49 10.49
N LYS A 41 19.26 -9.45 11.42
CA LYS A 41 20.02 -9.33 12.66
C LYS A 41 21.52 -9.23 12.40
N ALA A 42 22.08 -10.16 11.61
CA ALA A 42 23.50 -10.14 11.24
C ALA A 42 23.90 -8.83 10.53
N ALA A 43 23.05 -8.34 9.62
CA ALA A 43 23.26 -7.06 8.94
C ALA A 43 23.18 -5.85 9.89
N MET A 44 22.25 -5.84 10.86
CA MET A 44 22.15 -4.76 11.85
C MET A 44 23.37 -4.70 12.77
N GLU A 45 23.90 -5.85 13.22
CA GLU A 45 25.14 -5.92 14.01
C GLU A 45 26.34 -5.38 13.21
N ALA A 46 26.45 -5.74 11.94
CA ALA A 46 27.49 -5.22 11.04
C ALA A 46 27.40 -3.70 10.84
N ILE A 47 26.19 -3.18 10.60
CA ILE A 47 25.93 -1.73 10.44
C ILE A 47 26.22 -0.97 11.75
N LYS A 48 25.85 -1.53 12.91
CA LYS A 48 26.14 -0.92 14.22
C LYS A 48 27.65 -0.75 14.39
N TRP A 49 28.40 -1.82 14.13
CA TRP A 49 29.86 -1.80 14.24
C TRP A 49 30.52 -0.82 13.24
N LEU A 50 30.06 -0.78 11.98
CA LEU A 50 30.59 0.16 10.98
C LEU A 50 30.42 1.64 11.39
N ARG A 51 29.37 1.96 12.15
CA ARG A 51 29.16 3.31 12.71
C ARG A 51 30.07 3.55 13.92
N GLU A 52 30.19 2.56 14.82
CA GLU A 52 31.09 2.63 15.98
C GLU A 52 32.56 2.83 15.57
N THR A 53 32.99 2.31 14.42
CA THR A 53 34.35 2.53 13.88
C THR A 53 34.49 3.76 13.01
N GLY A 54 33.44 4.58 12.86
CA GLY A 54 33.45 5.76 11.99
C GLY A 54 33.64 5.45 10.50
N GLN A 55 33.44 4.19 10.10
CA GLN A 55 33.61 3.71 8.73
C GLN A 55 32.34 3.89 7.88
N LEU A 56 31.21 4.14 8.54
CA LEU A 56 29.95 4.56 7.96
C LEU A 56 29.42 5.75 8.75
N ASP A 57 29.02 6.82 8.05
CA ASP A 57 28.36 7.97 8.66
C ASP A 57 27.18 7.54 9.54
N GLU A 58 26.91 8.28 10.62
CA GLU A 58 25.70 8.08 11.42
C GLU A 58 24.45 8.13 10.55
N ALA A 59 23.44 7.37 10.96
CA ALA A 59 22.27 7.06 10.14
C ALA A 59 21.51 8.32 9.70
N ARG A 60 21.79 8.83 8.50
CA ARG A 60 20.85 9.72 7.81
C ARG A 60 19.54 8.95 7.66
N THR A 61 18.49 9.50 8.26
CA THR A 61 17.14 8.93 8.24
C THR A 61 16.71 8.61 6.79
N PRO A 62 15.94 7.53 6.57
CA PRO A 62 15.58 7.10 5.23
C PRO A 62 14.74 8.17 4.53
N ARG A 63 15.37 8.98 3.68
CA ARG A 63 14.69 10.01 2.89
C ARG A 63 13.62 9.34 2.03
N LYS A 64 12.37 9.69 2.31
CA LYS A 64 11.18 9.36 1.50
C LYS A 64 11.49 9.76 0.05
N LYS A 65 11.48 8.80 -0.89
CA LYS A 65 11.83 9.05 -2.29
C LYS A 65 10.95 10.16 -2.88
N GLN A 66 11.51 11.35 -3.06
CA GLN A 66 11.05 12.32 -4.05
C GLN A 66 11.95 12.20 -5.27
N ASN A 67 11.35 11.98 -6.44
CA ASN A 67 12.05 12.08 -7.72
C ASN A 67 12.19 13.56 -8.08
N ALA A 68 13.43 14.06 -8.16
CA ALA A 68 13.82 15.14 -9.07
C ALA A 68 15.35 15.10 -9.25
N LEU A 69 15.83 15.38 -10.45
CA LEU A 69 17.26 15.44 -10.75
C LEU A 69 17.85 16.79 -10.32
N SER A 70 18.91 16.77 -9.51
CA SER A 70 20.03 17.74 -9.59
C SER A 70 21.14 17.37 -8.60
N SER A 71 22.33 17.91 -8.86
CA SER A 71 23.60 17.53 -8.24
C SER A 71 23.98 18.37 -7.01
N SER A 72 24.86 17.78 -6.20
CA SER A 72 25.87 18.45 -5.34
C SER A 72 25.47 19.09 -3.99
N VAL A 73 26.12 18.54 -2.94
CA VAL A 73 26.86 19.25 -1.87
C VAL A 73 26.12 19.75 -0.60
N ASN A 74 26.64 19.26 0.55
CA ASN A 74 26.66 19.79 1.93
C ASN A 74 25.49 19.66 2.93
N ARG A 75 25.85 19.99 4.19
CA ARG A 75 25.23 19.78 5.52
C ARG A 75 24.05 20.76 5.75
N SER A 76 23.20 20.71 6.79
CA SER A 76 23.32 20.19 8.18
C SER A 76 21.95 19.83 8.83
N GLU A 77 21.99 19.23 10.03
CA GLU A 77 21.12 19.42 11.23
C GLU A 77 19.56 19.32 11.13
N THR A 78 18.95 18.28 11.75
CA THR A 78 18.09 18.27 12.98
C THR A 78 16.69 18.91 12.81
N ASP A 79 15.56 18.34 13.26
CA ASP A 79 15.23 18.10 14.69
C ASP A 79 14.00 17.16 14.93
N TYR A 80 13.84 16.67 16.17
CA TYR A 80 12.74 15.86 16.80
C TYR A 80 11.91 14.86 15.95
N GLY A 81 12.14 13.54 16.09
CA GLY A 81 11.20 12.61 16.79
C GLY A 81 10.88 11.35 15.95
N GLU A 82 10.15 10.32 16.42
CA GLU A 82 9.65 9.96 17.76
C GLU A 82 9.28 8.43 17.84
N LEU A 83 9.13 7.89 19.06
CA LEU A 83 8.83 6.51 19.48
C LEU A 83 7.51 5.87 18.98
N LYS A 84 7.56 4.55 18.66
CA LYS A 84 7.02 3.48 19.54
C LYS A 84 7.33 2.04 19.07
N SER A 85 7.43 1.15 20.06
CA SER A 85 7.70 -0.30 19.96
C SER A 85 6.39 -1.12 19.90
N PRO A 86 6.41 -2.42 19.55
CA PRO A 86 5.21 -3.24 19.34
C PRO A 86 4.92 -4.24 20.48
N GLU A 87 3.65 -4.64 20.63
CA GLU A 87 3.25 -5.94 21.19
C GLU A 87 1.81 -6.34 20.76
N ASP A 88 1.48 -7.62 20.99
CA ASP A 88 0.48 -8.43 20.28
C ASP A 88 -1.02 -8.14 20.55
N ALA A 89 -1.88 -8.34 19.53
CA ALA A 89 -3.07 -9.23 19.61
C ALA A 89 -3.93 -9.27 18.32
N LEU A 90 -4.07 -10.48 17.74
CA LEU A 90 -5.21 -11.03 16.98
C LEU A 90 -5.73 -10.35 15.67
N PRO A 91 -6.30 -11.14 14.73
CA PRO A 91 -6.78 -10.63 13.44
C PRO A 91 -8.25 -10.20 13.50
N ILE A 92 -8.51 -8.90 13.63
CA ILE A 92 -9.84 -8.32 13.37
C ILE A 92 -9.74 -7.40 12.16
N ALA A 93 -10.60 -7.65 11.16
CA ALA A 93 -10.64 -6.87 9.94
C ALA A 93 -11.17 -5.44 10.22
N SER A 94 -10.23 -4.49 10.33
CA SER A 94 -10.52 -3.05 10.42
C SER A 94 -9.78 -2.29 9.32
N PRO A 95 -10.43 -1.34 8.63
CA PRO A 95 -9.81 -0.58 7.56
C PRO A 95 -8.78 0.40 8.14
N ASN A 96 -7.51 0.15 7.86
CA ASN A 96 -6.41 0.98 8.36
C ASN A 96 -6.35 2.31 7.59
N ASN A 97 -7.22 3.26 7.94
CA ASN A 97 -7.22 4.60 7.36
C ASN A 97 -6.02 5.39 7.93
N THR A 98 -4.90 5.33 7.22
CA THR A 98 -3.74 6.20 7.48
C THR A 98 -3.85 7.43 6.59
N PRO A 99 -4.25 8.61 7.11
CA PRO A 99 -4.41 9.80 6.30
C PRO A 99 -3.04 10.27 5.80
N GLY A 100 -2.81 10.18 4.49
CA GLY A 100 -1.58 10.66 3.85
C GLY A 100 -1.04 9.84 2.68
N ASN A 101 -1.61 8.67 2.37
CA ASN A 101 -1.28 7.93 1.13
C ASN A 101 -2.39 6.93 0.71
N GLU A 102 -3.65 7.38 0.66
CA GLU A 102 -4.78 6.56 0.23
C GLU A 102 -4.67 6.22 -1.27
N THR A 103 -4.22 4.99 -1.58
CA THR A 103 -4.19 4.45 -2.94
C THR A 103 -5.60 4.38 -3.53
N PHE A 104 -5.72 4.51 -4.86
CA PHE A 104 -7.00 4.40 -5.56
C PHE A 104 -7.69 3.08 -5.26
N VAL A 105 -6.93 1.98 -5.12
CA VAL A 105 -7.44 0.67 -4.69
C VAL A 105 -8.23 0.77 -3.38
N SER A 106 -7.67 1.45 -2.37
CA SER A 106 -8.34 1.65 -1.06
C SER A 106 -9.55 2.58 -1.17
N GLN A 107 -9.46 3.63 -1.98
CA GLN A 107 -10.57 4.56 -2.20
C GLN A 107 -11.76 3.87 -2.88
N VAL A 108 -11.51 2.97 -3.84
CA VAL A 108 -12.53 2.13 -4.48
C VAL A 108 -13.23 1.24 -3.45
N SER A 109 -12.49 0.55 -2.58
CA SER A 109 -13.08 -0.32 -1.54
C SER A 109 -13.99 0.46 -0.58
N VAL A 110 -13.59 1.68 -0.20
CA VAL A 110 -14.39 2.59 0.64
C VAL A 110 -15.65 3.07 -0.10
N LEU A 111 -15.51 3.48 -1.36
CA LEU A 111 -16.60 4.02 -2.17
C LEU A 111 -17.64 2.95 -2.56
N ALA A 112 -17.20 1.75 -2.94
CA ALA A 112 -18.08 0.61 -3.21
C ALA A 112 -18.93 0.28 -1.98
N ARG A 113 -18.32 0.19 -0.80
CA ARG A 113 -19.02 -0.02 0.48
C ARG A 113 -20.03 1.10 0.77
N ARG A 114 -19.67 2.37 0.52
CA ARG A 114 -20.59 3.52 0.70
C ARG A 114 -21.79 3.47 -0.25
N LEU A 115 -21.60 2.93 -1.45
CA LEU A 115 -22.66 2.76 -2.46
C LEU A 115 -23.46 1.47 -2.31
N GLY A 116 -23.14 0.60 -1.34
CA GLY A 116 -23.75 -0.72 -1.18
C GLY A 116 -23.47 -1.66 -2.35
N ILE A 117 -22.32 -1.49 -3.02
CA ILE A 117 -21.82 -2.30 -4.14
C ILE A 117 -20.72 -3.22 -3.60
N ARG A 118 -20.56 -4.42 -4.17
CA ARG A 118 -19.48 -5.33 -3.76
C ARG A 118 -18.10 -4.77 -4.16
N GLU A 119 -17.07 -5.15 -3.43
CA GLU A 119 -15.69 -4.79 -3.78
C GLU A 119 -15.25 -5.46 -5.10
N PRO A 120 -14.57 -4.74 -6.02
CA PRO A 120 -14.14 -5.31 -7.28
C PRO A 120 -12.94 -6.26 -7.14
N LEU A 121 -12.96 -7.34 -7.93
CA LEU A 121 -11.83 -8.23 -8.16
C LEU A 121 -10.97 -7.69 -9.30
N TYR A 122 -9.71 -7.43 -9.01
CA TYR A 122 -8.70 -7.04 -10.00
C TYR A 122 -8.01 -8.28 -10.56
N VAL A 123 -8.11 -8.47 -11.88
CA VAL A 123 -7.41 -9.52 -12.62
C VAL A 123 -6.22 -8.88 -13.33
N ASN A 124 -5.02 -9.46 -13.17
CA ASN A 124 -3.79 -9.01 -13.82
C ASN A 124 -3.30 -10.10 -14.78
N VAL A 125 -3.22 -9.77 -16.07
CA VAL A 125 -2.79 -10.70 -17.13
C VAL A 125 -1.51 -10.15 -17.76
N PRO A 126 -0.47 -10.95 -18.04
CA PRO A 126 0.68 -10.50 -18.82
C PRO A 126 0.23 -10.03 -20.21
N SER A 127 0.73 -8.89 -20.69
CA SER A 127 0.28 -8.33 -21.98
C SER A 127 0.75 -9.17 -23.18
N ASP A 128 2.02 -9.56 -23.18
CA ASP A 128 2.67 -10.32 -24.25
C ASP A 128 3.78 -11.21 -23.62
N PRO A 129 3.85 -12.52 -23.93
CA PRO A 129 4.97 -13.39 -23.52
C PRO A 129 6.35 -12.89 -23.96
N GLN A 130 6.45 -12.14 -25.07
CA GLN A 130 7.71 -11.62 -25.60
C GLN A 130 8.18 -10.35 -24.87
N ILE A 131 7.27 -9.52 -24.36
CA ILE A 131 7.61 -8.22 -23.75
C ILE A 131 7.46 -8.28 -22.23
N GLN A 132 8.52 -8.74 -21.57
CA GLN A 132 8.55 -8.85 -20.11
C GLN A 132 8.34 -7.50 -19.41
N GLY A 133 7.44 -7.50 -18.41
CA GLY A 133 7.20 -6.36 -17.53
C GLY A 133 5.90 -5.61 -17.78
N PHE A 134 5.23 -5.83 -18.92
CA PHE A 134 3.92 -5.24 -19.21
C PHE A 134 2.76 -6.11 -18.75
N TRP A 135 1.75 -5.46 -18.17
CA TRP A 135 0.57 -6.08 -17.58
C TRP A 135 -0.68 -5.38 -18.07
N ASN A 136 -1.66 -6.19 -18.47
CA ASN A 136 -3.05 -5.78 -18.60
C ASN A 136 -3.73 -5.96 -17.24
N CYS A 137 -4.70 -5.10 -16.93
CA CYS A 137 -5.51 -5.22 -15.71
C CYS A 137 -6.97 -4.89 -16.00
N SER A 138 -7.88 -5.68 -15.45
CA SER A 138 -9.32 -5.42 -15.50
C SER A 138 -9.95 -5.62 -14.12
N ALA A 139 -10.98 -4.85 -13.80
CA ALA A 139 -11.75 -5.01 -12.58
C ALA A 139 -13.12 -5.60 -12.88
N SER A 140 -13.55 -6.63 -12.15
CA SER A 140 -14.88 -7.22 -12.28
C SER A 140 -15.61 -7.18 -10.93
N PHE A 141 -16.92 -6.96 -10.96
CA PHE A 141 -17.78 -6.87 -9.77
C PHE A 141 -18.61 -8.15 -9.62
N PRO A 142 -18.13 -9.16 -8.85
CA PRO A 142 -18.72 -10.49 -8.86
C PRO A 142 -20.08 -10.52 -8.15
N GLY A 143 -21.16 -10.67 -8.93
CA GLY A 143 -22.52 -10.86 -8.43
C GLY A 143 -23.39 -9.60 -8.38
N ASP A 144 -22.89 -8.45 -8.87
CA ASP A 144 -23.70 -7.24 -9.05
C ASP A 144 -24.25 -7.18 -10.49
N PRO A 145 -25.56 -7.42 -10.74
CA PRO A 145 -26.13 -7.42 -12.10
C PRO A 145 -26.14 -6.04 -12.78
N LYS A 146 -25.76 -4.98 -12.04
CA LYS A 146 -25.58 -3.62 -12.56
C LYS A 146 -24.26 -3.43 -13.31
N PHE A 147 -23.31 -4.36 -13.17
CA PHE A 147 -21.98 -4.27 -13.77
C PHE A 147 -21.68 -5.52 -14.60
N PRO A 148 -22.35 -5.70 -15.76
CA PRO A 148 -22.12 -6.83 -16.64
C PRO A 148 -20.76 -6.70 -17.36
N GLY A 149 -19.70 -7.25 -16.74
CA GLY A 149 -18.39 -7.43 -17.37
C GLY A 149 -17.21 -6.86 -16.57
N SER A 150 -16.15 -6.54 -17.30
CA SER A 150 -14.95 -5.86 -16.80
C SER A 150 -15.05 -4.36 -16.99
N ILE A 151 -14.72 -3.60 -15.94
CA ILE A 151 -14.69 -2.14 -15.89
C ILE A 151 -13.23 -1.70 -15.74
N GLY A 152 -12.87 -0.56 -16.34
CA GLY A 152 -11.53 0.02 -16.22
C GLY A 152 -10.44 -0.91 -16.74
N GLU A 153 -10.65 -1.54 -17.90
CA GLU A 153 -9.63 -2.36 -18.54
C GLU A 153 -8.48 -1.48 -19.03
N VAL A 154 -7.26 -1.83 -18.63
CA VAL A 154 -6.02 -1.11 -18.95
C VAL A 154 -5.02 -2.08 -19.57
N HIS A 155 -4.41 -1.68 -20.68
CA HIS A 155 -3.46 -2.51 -21.44
C HIS A 155 -2.04 -1.95 -21.35
N ASN A 156 -1.05 -2.83 -21.53
CA ASN A 156 0.37 -2.47 -21.67
C ASN A 156 0.90 -1.52 -20.57
N VAL A 157 0.59 -1.79 -19.29
CA VAL A 157 1.11 -1.01 -18.17
C VAL A 157 2.37 -1.65 -17.57
N LEU A 158 3.41 -0.85 -17.36
CA LEU A 158 4.67 -1.31 -16.79
C LEU A 158 4.52 -1.65 -15.28
N GLY A 159 4.57 -2.94 -14.98
CA GLY A 159 4.53 -3.49 -13.62
C GLY A 159 3.13 -3.69 -13.04
N LYS A 160 2.92 -4.85 -12.40
CA LYS A 160 1.66 -5.28 -11.76
C LYS A 160 1.01 -4.22 -10.86
N LYS A 161 1.82 -3.52 -10.05
CA LYS A 161 1.30 -2.53 -9.09
C LYS A 161 0.70 -1.32 -9.83
N THR A 162 1.42 -0.79 -10.81
CA THR A 162 0.99 0.35 -11.64
C THR A 162 -0.28 -0.01 -12.41
N ALA A 163 -0.32 -1.21 -13.02
CA ALA A 163 -1.48 -1.71 -13.75
C ALA A 163 -2.75 -1.78 -12.87
N LYS A 164 -2.61 -2.26 -11.63
CA LYS A 164 -3.70 -2.31 -10.66
C LYS A 164 -4.13 -0.91 -10.19
N GLU A 165 -3.19 0.01 -9.99
CA GLU A 165 -3.49 1.36 -9.52
C GLU A 165 -4.23 2.19 -10.58
N GLU A 166 -3.81 2.12 -11.85
CA GLU A 166 -4.51 2.76 -12.97
C GLU A 166 -5.91 2.14 -13.19
N CYS A 167 -6.03 0.81 -13.16
CA CYS A 167 -7.33 0.14 -13.21
C CYS A 167 -8.26 0.61 -12.08
N ALA A 168 -7.74 0.73 -10.85
CA ALA A 168 -8.50 1.25 -9.71
C ALA A 168 -8.91 2.73 -9.87
N ARG A 169 -8.08 3.55 -10.52
CA ARG A 169 -8.41 4.95 -10.83
C ARG A 169 -9.64 5.04 -11.74
N TRP A 170 -9.67 4.30 -12.85
CA TRP A 170 -10.82 4.25 -13.76
C TRP A 170 -12.10 3.78 -13.05
N VAL A 171 -11.99 2.73 -12.22
CA VAL A 171 -13.11 2.21 -11.44
C VAL A 171 -13.61 3.23 -10.42
N TRP A 172 -12.71 3.97 -9.76
CA TRP A 172 -13.09 5.01 -8.80
C TRP A 172 -13.86 6.16 -9.45
N GLU A 173 -13.40 6.62 -10.61
CA GLU A 173 -14.04 7.71 -11.35
C GLU A 173 -15.46 7.33 -11.78
N TYR A 174 -15.63 6.10 -12.30
CA TYR A 174 -16.95 5.54 -12.65
C TYR A 174 -17.88 5.36 -11.43
N LEU A 175 -17.38 4.85 -10.31
CA LEU A 175 -18.18 4.74 -9.08
C LEU A 175 -18.61 6.12 -8.53
N LYS A 176 -17.76 7.14 -8.72
CA LYS A 176 -18.05 8.53 -8.29
C LYS A 176 -19.11 9.20 -9.15
N GLU A 177 -19.17 8.87 -10.44
CA GLU A 177 -20.27 9.29 -11.33
C GLU A 177 -21.61 8.70 -10.87
N ILE A 178 -21.64 7.40 -10.55
CA ILE A 178 -22.83 6.72 -9.99
C ILE A 178 -23.25 7.33 -8.65
N GLU A 179 -22.29 7.74 -7.81
CA GLU A 179 -22.58 8.46 -6.56
C GLU A 179 -23.23 9.82 -6.82
N ALA A 180 -22.68 10.60 -7.75
CA ALA A 180 -23.20 11.91 -8.11
C ALA A 180 -24.63 11.81 -8.68
N GLU A 181 -24.90 10.84 -9.54
CA GLU A 181 -26.24 10.59 -10.09
C GLU A 181 -27.27 10.26 -9.00
N ARG A 182 -26.91 9.38 -8.05
CA ARG A 182 -27.76 9.05 -6.89
C ARG A 182 -28.00 10.27 -6.00
N MET A 183 -26.98 11.08 -5.78
CA MET A 183 -27.08 12.30 -4.97
C MET A 183 -27.96 13.36 -5.63
N GLN A 184 -27.83 13.58 -6.94
CA GLN A 184 -28.69 14.49 -7.70
C GLN A 184 -30.16 14.05 -7.64
N LYS A 185 -30.45 12.77 -7.89
CA LYS A 185 -31.81 12.20 -7.80
C LYS A 185 -32.40 12.38 -6.40
N LYS A 186 -31.62 12.13 -5.34
CA LYS A 186 -32.03 12.36 -3.95
C LYS A 186 -32.32 13.85 -3.67
N ASN A 187 -31.44 14.74 -4.09
CA ASN A 187 -31.59 16.18 -3.85
C ASN A 187 -32.80 16.77 -4.61
N ALA A 188 -33.02 16.37 -5.86
CA ALA A 188 -34.19 16.76 -6.64
C ALA A 188 -35.50 16.27 -5.99
N PHE A 189 -35.53 15.03 -5.50
CA PHE A 189 -36.70 14.49 -4.77
C PHE A 189 -36.97 15.26 -3.46
N LEU A 190 -35.93 15.57 -2.68
CA LEU A 190 -36.07 16.34 -1.45
C LEU A 190 -36.55 17.78 -1.70
N ALA A 191 -36.05 18.42 -2.77
CA ALA A 191 -36.52 19.74 -3.17
C ALA A 191 -38.02 19.72 -3.56
N ALA A 192 -38.44 18.76 -4.37
CA ALA A 192 -39.84 18.60 -4.77
C ALA A 192 -40.77 18.26 -3.59
N MET A 193 -40.29 17.54 -2.58
CA MET A 193 -41.03 17.31 -1.32
C MET A 193 -41.18 18.60 -0.50
N ALA A 194 -40.11 19.40 -0.38
CA ALA A 194 -40.14 20.66 0.36
C ALA A 194 -41.04 21.72 -0.31
N GLU A 195 -41.06 21.78 -1.64
CA GLU A 195 -41.98 22.64 -2.40
C GLU A 195 -43.44 22.24 -2.20
N LYS A 196 -43.75 20.93 -2.26
CA LYS A 196 -45.10 20.41 -1.99
C LYS A 196 -45.56 20.68 -0.56
N ALA A 197 -44.68 20.57 0.43
CA ALA A 197 -45.01 20.88 1.83
C ALA A 197 -45.40 22.36 1.99
N ARG A 198 -44.61 23.29 1.44
CA ARG A 198 -44.94 24.74 1.45
C ARG A 198 -46.25 25.05 0.72
N ALA A 199 -46.53 24.37 -0.38
CA ALA A 199 -47.80 24.54 -1.11
C ALA A 199 -49.01 24.04 -0.31
N GLN A 200 -48.84 23.02 0.55
CA GLN A 200 -49.89 22.54 1.45
C GLN A 200 -50.13 23.49 2.63
N GLU A 201 -49.06 24.04 3.23
CA GLU A 201 -49.17 25.06 4.29
C GLU A 201 -49.88 26.32 3.79
N ALA A 202 -49.57 26.78 2.57
CA ALA A 202 -50.21 27.93 1.95
C ALA A 202 -51.69 27.70 1.53
N GLN A 203 -52.19 26.46 1.58
CA GLN A 203 -53.59 26.12 1.33
C GLN A 203 -54.39 25.87 2.63
N GLN A 204 -53.74 25.96 3.80
CA GLN A 204 -54.34 25.78 5.12
C GLN A 204 -54.41 27.10 5.94
N ALA A 205 -53.95 28.21 5.35
CA ALA A 205 -54.00 29.57 5.90
C ALA A 205 -55.02 30.43 5.15
#